data_AF-A0A4V0I0D1-F1
#
_entry.id   AF-A0A4V0I0D1-F1
#
_cell.length_a   1.000
_cell.length_b   1.000
_cell.length_c   1.000
_cell.angle_alpha   90.00
_cell.angle_beta   90.00
_cell.angle_gamma   90.00
#
_symmetry.space_group_name_H-M   'P 1'
#
loop_
_entity.id
_entity.type
_entity.pdbx_description
1 polymer ?
#
loop_
_entity_poly.entity_id
_entity_poly.type
_entity_poly.pdbx_seq_one_letter_code
_entity_poly.pdbx_strand_id
1 'polypeptide(L)'
;MTEAEWLASDKLDQLVLSGADDDVDDRRWRLYACACCRLIPEFMASPPDVECLRLAELEADALPGSMEIEYPTDDEWDIRWHRRHPLTRSIAHRAITAYRDEKCALQPDIEWADTRIDEPLLALLRDIFGNPFRPVAFDGVWRTSTAVALARGMYESRDFGPMPILADALQDAGCENEEVLGHCRGGGPHVRGCWVVDLVLGKE
;
A
#
# COMPACT_ATOMS: atom_id res chain seq x y z
N MET A 1 7.91 -19.39 2.53
CA MET A 1 6.43 -19.33 2.45
C MET A 1 6.02 -19.83 1.08
N THR A 2 4.91 -20.55 0.98
CA THR A 2 4.30 -21.06 -0.26
C THR A 2 3.08 -20.22 -0.65
N GLU A 3 2.57 -20.38 -1.88
CA GLU A 3 1.35 -19.71 -2.34
C GLU A 3 0.14 -20.04 -1.46
N ALA A 4 -0.06 -21.32 -1.11
CA ALA A 4 -1.17 -21.74 -0.27
C ALA A 4 -1.09 -21.12 1.13
N GLU A 5 0.12 -21.01 1.69
CA GLU A 5 0.36 -20.32 2.97
C GLU A 5 0.07 -18.81 2.86
N TRP A 6 0.44 -18.15 1.76
CA TRP A 6 0.13 -16.73 1.54
C TRP A 6 -1.37 -16.45 1.48
N LEU A 7 -2.10 -17.27 0.71
CA LEU A 7 -3.54 -17.11 0.51
C LEU A 7 -4.34 -17.45 1.78
N ALA A 8 -3.91 -18.46 2.54
CA ALA A 8 -4.61 -18.89 3.74
C ALA A 8 -4.19 -18.14 5.02
N SER A 9 -3.05 -17.43 5.01
CA SER A 9 -2.55 -16.75 6.20
C SER A 9 -3.42 -15.54 6.58
N ASP A 10 -3.81 -15.52 7.84
CA ASP A 10 -4.34 -14.38 8.58
C ASP A 10 -3.27 -13.79 9.53
N LYS A 11 -2.02 -14.27 9.45
CA LYS A 11 -0.93 -13.86 10.33
C LYS A 11 -0.05 -12.84 9.63
N LEU A 12 -0.36 -11.56 9.85
CA LEU A 12 0.36 -10.44 9.26
C LEU A 12 1.87 -10.52 9.51
N ASP A 13 2.27 -10.81 10.76
CA ASP A 13 3.69 -10.88 11.12
C ASP A 13 4.44 -11.97 10.34
N GLN A 14 3.78 -13.11 10.02
CA GLN A 14 4.41 -14.14 9.19
C GLN A 14 4.63 -13.65 7.75
N LEU A 15 3.66 -12.92 7.18
CA LEU A 15 3.76 -12.39 5.82
C LEU A 15 4.83 -11.29 5.72
N VAL A 16 4.82 -10.35 6.67
CA VAL A 16 5.81 -9.26 6.75
C VAL A 16 7.22 -9.80 7.04
N LEU A 17 7.34 -10.92 7.77
CA LEU A 17 8.63 -11.53 8.05
C LEU A 17 9.18 -12.38 6.90
N SER A 18 8.32 -12.96 6.08
CA SER A 18 8.69 -13.94 5.04
C SER A 18 8.71 -13.42 3.60
N GLY A 19 8.26 -12.19 3.34
CA GLY A 19 8.52 -11.49 2.07
C GLY A 19 10.03 -11.27 1.90
N ALA A 20 10.59 -11.82 0.81
CA ALA A 20 12.02 -12.03 0.59
C ALA A 20 12.80 -10.79 0.08
N ASP A 21 14.07 -10.72 0.53
CA ASP A 21 15.31 -10.07 0.03
C ASP A 21 15.42 -8.55 -0.32
N ASP A 22 16.63 -8.06 -0.04
CA ASP A 22 17.12 -6.68 0.16
C ASP A 22 16.94 -5.67 -1.00
N ASP A 23 16.81 -4.39 -0.62
CA ASP A 23 16.81 -3.13 -1.40
C ASP A 23 15.79 -2.95 -2.55
N VAL A 24 15.34 -4.00 -3.23
CA VAL A 24 14.52 -3.86 -4.46
C VAL A 24 13.09 -3.41 -4.16
N ASP A 25 12.61 -3.60 -2.91
CA ASP A 25 11.21 -3.37 -2.55
C ASP A 25 10.94 -2.21 -1.57
N ASP A 26 11.90 -1.31 -1.44
CA ASP A 26 11.79 -0.14 -0.55
C ASP A 26 10.60 0.76 -0.91
N ARG A 27 10.22 0.83 -2.19
CA ARG A 27 9.05 1.59 -2.62
C ARG A 27 7.76 1.03 -2.04
N ARG A 28 7.45 -0.26 -2.24
CA ARG A 28 6.15 -0.84 -1.82
C ARG A 28 6.06 -0.92 -0.29
N TRP A 29 7.15 -1.22 0.41
CA TRP A 29 7.14 -1.19 1.88
C TRP A 29 6.84 0.20 2.45
N ARG A 30 7.30 1.26 1.78
CA ARG A 30 7.02 2.64 2.19
C ARG A 30 5.57 3.00 1.95
N LEU A 31 5.03 2.64 0.79
CA LEU A 31 3.62 2.83 0.47
C LEU A 31 2.72 2.03 1.42
N TYR A 32 3.13 0.81 1.77
CA TYR A 32 2.43 0.00 2.76
C TYR A 32 2.44 0.64 4.16
N ALA A 33 3.59 1.14 4.62
CA ALA A 33 3.68 1.88 5.88
C ALA A 33 2.77 3.12 5.88
N CYS A 34 2.77 3.88 4.77
CA CYS A 34 1.89 5.05 4.62
C CYS A 34 0.41 4.65 4.66
N ALA A 35 0.03 3.59 3.95
CA ALA A 35 -1.34 3.08 3.94
C ALA A 35 -1.79 2.61 5.34
N CYS A 36 -0.92 1.96 6.11
CA CYS A 36 -1.19 1.59 7.50
C CYS A 36 -1.44 2.83 8.36
N CYS A 37 -0.59 3.86 8.25
CA CYS A 37 -0.76 5.11 9.00
C CYS A 37 -2.04 5.87 8.62
N ARG A 38 -2.53 5.72 7.38
CA ARG A 38 -3.81 6.33 6.96
C ARG A 38 -5.03 5.69 7.61
N LEU A 39 -4.90 4.49 8.18
CA LEU A 39 -5.97 3.85 8.96
C LEU A 39 -6.09 4.39 10.39
N ILE A 40 -5.19 5.29 10.81
CA ILE A 40 -5.08 5.80 12.17
C ILE A 40 -5.79 7.17 12.26
N PRO A 41 -7.02 7.25 12.80
CA PRO A 41 -7.74 8.50 13.04
C PRO A 41 -6.92 9.65 13.61
N GLU A 42 -6.08 9.40 14.61
CA GLU A 42 -5.28 10.49 15.21
C GLU A 42 -4.28 11.10 14.22
N PHE A 43 -3.60 10.28 13.42
CA PHE A 43 -2.69 10.80 12.38
C PHE A 43 -3.47 11.53 11.28
N MET A 44 -4.67 11.06 10.93
CA MET A 44 -5.50 11.70 9.92
C MET A 44 -6.16 13.01 10.41
N ALA A 45 -6.27 13.20 11.73
CA ALA A 45 -6.72 14.44 12.34
C ALA A 45 -5.61 15.51 12.44
N SER A 46 -4.35 15.12 12.26
CA SER A 46 -3.16 15.97 12.36
C SER A 46 -2.70 16.43 10.96
N PRO A 47 -2.88 17.72 10.58
CA PRO A 47 -2.38 18.22 9.30
C PRO A 47 -0.89 17.99 9.05
N PRO A 48 0.01 18.14 10.05
CA PRO A 48 1.41 17.79 9.91
C PRO A 48 1.65 16.31 9.54
N ASP A 49 0.94 15.38 10.18
CA ASP A 49 1.09 13.95 9.90
C ASP A 49 0.50 13.59 8.52
N VAL A 50 -0.63 14.19 8.13
CA VAL A 50 -1.19 14.02 6.77
C VAL A 50 -0.20 14.50 5.70
N GLU A 51 0.49 15.61 5.95
CA GLU A 51 1.53 16.13 5.06
C GLU A 51 2.77 15.20 5.05
N CYS A 52 3.15 14.62 6.18
CA CYS A 52 4.20 13.60 6.24
C CYS A 52 3.92 12.43 5.32
N LEU A 53 2.70 11.86 5.40
CA LEU A 53 2.31 10.73 4.58
C LEU A 53 2.33 11.10 3.11
N ARG A 54 1.93 12.34 2.76
CA ARG A 54 2.02 12.84 1.39
C ARG A 54 3.46 12.92 0.90
N LEU A 55 4.37 13.45 1.70
CA LEU A 55 5.78 13.53 1.37
C LEU A 55 6.43 12.15 1.26
N ALA A 56 6.14 11.22 2.18
CA ALA A 56 6.66 9.86 2.15
C ALA A 56 6.17 9.06 0.93
N GLU A 57 4.91 9.23 0.53
CA GLU A 57 4.37 8.64 -0.70
C GLU A 57 5.02 9.22 -1.97
N LEU A 58 5.31 10.52 -1.98
CA LEU A 58 6.05 11.15 -3.08
C LEU A 58 7.50 10.67 -3.13
N GLU A 59 8.14 10.49 -1.97
CA GLU A 59 9.49 9.92 -1.86
C GLU A 59 9.53 8.51 -2.45
N ALA A 60 8.53 7.69 -2.15
CA ALA A 60 8.42 6.33 -2.66
C ALA A 60 8.37 6.29 -4.19
N ASP A 61 7.74 7.29 -4.82
CA ASP A 61 7.59 7.39 -6.27
C ASP A 61 8.69 8.23 -6.96
N ALA A 62 9.61 8.83 -6.22
CA ALA A 62 10.67 9.66 -6.75
C ALA A 62 11.79 8.78 -7.36
N LEU A 63 12.43 9.28 -8.42
CA LEU A 63 13.64 8.64 -8.94
C LEU A 63 14.77 8.77 -7.90
N PRO A 64 15.67 7.79 -7.76
CA PRO A 64 16.82 7.90 -6.86
C PRO A 64 17.61 9.19 -7.11
N GLY A 65 17.80 10.02 -6.07
CA GLY A 65 18.53 11.29 -6.15
C GLY A 65 17.76 12.46 -6.79
N SER A 66 16.50 12.29 -7.18
CA SER A 66 15.70 13.34 -7.84
C SER A 66 15.01 14.30 -6.88
N MET A 67 14.99 14.01 -5.58
CA MET A 67 14.31 14.84 -4.59
C MET A 67 14.97 14.68 -3.21
N GLU A 68 15.62 15.74 -2.72
CA GLU A 68 15.79 15.91 -1.27
C GLU A 68 14.46 16.45 -0.76
N ILE A 69 13.60 15.55 -0.26
CA ILE A 69 12.38 15.98 0.42
C ILE A 69 12.79 16.58 1.75
N GLU A 70 12.68 17.91 1.84
CA GLU A 70 12.83 18.61 3.10
C GLU A 70 11.56 18.38 3.92
N TYR A 71 11.66 17.44 4.86
CA TYR A 71 10.66 17.29 5.90
C TYR A 71 10.70 18.55 6.79
N PRO A 72 9.55 19.16 7.12
CA PRO A 72 9.48 20.25 8.09
C PRO A 72 10.20 19.86 9.39
N THR A 73 10.90 20.77 10.05
CA THR A 73 11.74 20.41 11.21
C THR A 73 11.03 20.54 12.56
N ASP A 74 9.77 20.98 12.55
CA ASP A 74 8.96 21.22 13.74
C ASP A 74 8.56 19.91 14.46
N ASP A 75 8.32 20.06 15.77
CA ASP A 75 7.98 18.99 16.71
C ASP A 75 6.50 18.59 16.70
N GLU A 76 5.69 19.17 15.81
CA GLU A 76 4.23 18.97 15.75
C GLU A 76 3.80 17.61 15.16
N TRP A 77 4.74 16.72 14.84
CA TRP A 77 4.49 15.48 14.11
C TRP A 77 4.54 14.28 15.06
N ASP A 78 3.49 13.46 15.05
CA ASP A 78 3.48 12.20 15.80
C ASP A 78 4.12 11.06 14.97
N ILE A 79 4.15 11.18 13.64
CA ILE A 79 4.82 10.20 12.77
C ILE A 79 6.27 10.54 12.41
N ARG A 80 6.99 11.24 13.30
CA ARG A 80 8.42 11.63 13.14
C ARG A 80 9.36 10.50 12.73
N TRP A 81 9.01 9.29 13.13
CA TRP A 81 9.75 8.08 12.83
C TRP A 81 9.82 7.71 11.35
N HIS A 82 9.02 8.34 10.48
CA HIS A 82 9.18 8.26 9.02
C HIS A 82 10.44 9.00 8.51
N ARG A 83 10.95 10.04 9.21
CA ARG A 83 11.92 10.99 8.63
C ARG A 83 13.32 10.46 8.31
N ARG A 84 13.72 9.27 8.78
CA ARG A 84 15.06 8.71 8.55
C ARG A 84 15.18 7.35 9.21
N HIS A 85 14.62 6.31 8.58
CA HIS A 85 15.04 4.96 8.92
C HIS A 85 15.81 4.35 7.75
N PRO A 86 17.04 3.85 7.95
CA PRO A 86 17.84 3.25 6.89
C PRO A 86 17.27 1.95 6.30
N LEU A 87 16.07 1.51 6.74
CA LEU A 87 15.44 0.26 6.31
C LEU A 87 13.92 0.44 6.28
N THR A 88 13.30 0.35 5.10
CA THR A 88 11.86 0.59 4.93
C THR A 88 10.99 -0.45 5.65
N ARG A 89 11.48 -1.68 5.78
CA ARG A 89 10.79 -2.73 6.54
C ARG A 89 10.55 -2.36 8.01
N SER A 90 11.43 -1.56 8.60
CA SER A 90 11.23 -1.06 9.97
C SER A 90 10.09 -0.05 10.07
N ILE A 91 9.87 0.77 9.02
CA ILE A 91 8.78 1.75 9.03
C ILE A 91 7.44 1.04 8.87
N ALA A 92 7.38 -0.03 8.08
CA ALA A 92 6.20 -0.90 8.01
C ALA A 92 5.89 -1.54 9.37
N HIS A 93 6.89 -2.13 10.04
CA HIS A 93 6.69 -2.72 11.36
C HIS A 93 6.17 -1.69 12.37
N ARG A 94 6.75 -0.49 12.38
CA ARG A 94 6.29 0.55 13.29
C ARG A 94 4.91 1.11 12.94
N ALA A 95 4.53 1.17 11.67
CA ALA A 95 3.18 1.54 11.26
C ALA A 95 2.15 0.53 11.78
N ILE A 96 2.48 -0.77 11.68
CA ILE A 96 1.68 -1.86 12.22
C ILE A 96 1.55 -1.72 13.74
N THR A 97 2.66 -1.49 14.46
CA THR A 97 2.63 -1.27 15.92
C THR A 97 1.76 -0.08 16.29
N ALA A 98 1.94 1.07 15.63
CA ALA A 98 1.14 2.28 15.91
C ALA A 98 -0.36 2.03 15.70
N TYR A 99 -0.74 1.35 14.62
CA TYR A 99 -2.13 0.99 14.37
C TYR A 99 -2.68 0.05 15.45
N ARG A 100 -1.91 -0.98 15.85
CA ARG A 100 -2.31 -1.91 16.93
C ARG A 100 -2.46 -1.19 18.27
N ASP A 101 -1.56 -0.25 18.59
CA ASP A 101 -1.59 0.53 19.82
C ASP A 101 -2.84 1.42 19.89
N GLU A 102 -3.19 2.13 18.81
CA GLU A 102 -4.41 2.93 18.74
C GLU A 102 -5.67 2.05 18.85
N LYS A 103 -5.72 0.91 18.17
CA LYS A 103 -6.86 -0.02 18.30
C LYS A 103 -7.01 -0.53 19.73
N CYS A 104 -5.90 -0.89 20.40
CA CYS A 104 -5.92 -1.25 21.81
C CYS A 104 -6.42 -0.10 22.70
N ALA A 105 -6.02 1.14 22.41
CA ALA A 105 -6.45 2.32 23.16
C ALA A 105 -7.94 2.62 23.00
N LEU A 106 -8.48 2.47 21.79
CA LEU A 106 -9.90 2.68 21.48
C LEU A 106 -10.79 1.53 21.98
N GLN A 107 -10.23 0.34 22.17
CA GLN A 107 -10.97 -0.88 22.52
C GLN A 107 -10.22 -1.69 23.60
N PRO A 108 -10.14 -1.17 24.85
CA PRO A 108 -9.34 -1.77 25.93
C PRO A 108 -9.84 -3.15 26.38
N ASP A 109 -11.08 -3.51 26.04
CA ASP A 109 -11.70 -4.79 26.36
C ASP A 109 -11.49 -5.87 25.27
N ILE A 110 -10.82 -5.53 24.15
CA ILE A 110 -10.48 -6.53 23.14
C ILE A 110 -9.39 -7.46 23.69
N GLU A 111 -9.68 -8.76 23.69
CA GLU A 111 -8.65 -9.76 23.87
C GLU A 111 -7.66 -9.66 22.72
N TRP A 112 -6.37 -9.44 23.03
CA TRP A 112 -5.23 -9.43 22.10
C TRP A 112 -5.12 -10.67 21.20
N ALA A 113 -5.93 -11.70 21.45
CA ALA A 113 -6.07 -12.89 20.62
C ALA A 113 -7.04 -12.72 19.44
N ASP A 114 -7.76 -11.60 19.33
CA ASP A 114 -8.61 -11.32 18.16
C ASP A 114 -7.72 -11.00 16.94
N THR A 115 -7.46 -12.04 16.13
CA THR A 115 -6.66 -11.97 14.90
C THR A 115 -7.25 -11.02 13.86
N ARG A 116 -8.47 -10.52 14.06
CA ARG A 116 -9.15 -9.63 13.13
C ARG A 116 -8.67 -8.18 13.19
N ILE A 117 -7.92 -7.78 14.21
CA ILE A 117 -7.31 -6.43 14.28
C ILE A 117 -6.47 -6.16 13.03
N ASP A 118 -5.75 -7.18 12.55
CA ASP A 118 -4.85 -7.09 11.41
C ASP A 118 -5.56 -7.26 10.05
N GLU A 119 -6.87 -7.57 9.99
CA GLU A 119 -7.60 -7.75 8.72
C GLU A 119 -7.41 -6.56 7.74
N PRO A 120 -7.52 -5.30 8.18
CA PRO A 120 -7.29 -4.14 7.31
C PRO A 120 -5.84 -4.05 6.82
N LEU A 121 -4.87 -4.36 7.68
CA LEU A 121 -3.45 -4.33 7.35
C LEU A 121 -3.09 -5.43 6.33
N LEU A 122 -3.66 -6.64 6.50
CA LEU A 122 -3.53 -7.74 5.54
C LEU A 122 -4.14 -7.38 4.18
N ALA A 123 -5.28 -6.70 4.17
CA ALA A 123 -5.92 -6.25 2.95
C ALA A 123 -5.04 -5.22 2.19
N LEU A 124 -4.43 -4.27 2.91
CA LEU A 124 -3.45 -3.33 2.34
C LEU A 124 -2.20 -4.03 1.81
N LEU A 125 -1.71 -5.04 2.52
CA LEU A 125 -0.54 -5.83 2.09
C LEU A 125 -0.85 -6.54 0.77
N ARG A 126 -2.02 -7.17 0.65
CA ARG A 126 -2.45 -7.85 -0.56
C ARG A 126 -2.75 -6.89 -1.71
N ASP A 127 -3.23 -5.69 -1.43
CA ASP A 127 -3.42 -4.64 -2.44
C ASP A 127 -2.09 -4.16 -3.03
N ILE A 128 -1.06 -4.00 -2.20
CA ILE A 128 0.23 -3.45 -2.66
C ILE A 128 1.15 -4.52 -3.26
N PHE A 129 1.21 -5.71 -2.66
CA PHE A 129 2.14 -6.76 -3.08
C PHE A 129 1.51 -7.78 -4.01
N GLY A 130 0.18 -7.82 -4.13
CA GLY A 130 -0.53 -8.82 -4.92
C GLY A 130 -0.28 -10.24 -4.41
N ASN A 131 -0.17 -11.19 -5.33
CA ASN A 131 0.28 -12.55 -5.03
C ASN A 131 1.73 -12.72 -5.50
N PRO A 132 2.73 -12.73 -4.60
CA PRO A 132 4.14 -12.79 -4.98
C PRO A 132 4.54 -14.13 -5.62
N PHE A 133 3.70 -15.16 -5.53
CA PHE A 133 3.91 -16.48 -6.16
C PHE A 133 3.32 -16.59 -7.56
N ARG A 134 2.52 -15.59 -7.97
CA ARG A 134 1.93 -15.49 -9.30
C ARG A 134 2.16 -14.10 -9.89
N PRO A 135 3.41 -13.77 -10.27
CA PRO A 135 3.68 -12.51 -10.94
C PRO A 135 2.89 -12.45 -12.25
N VAL A 136 2.14 -11.37 -12.44
CA VAL A 136 1.35 -11.14 -13.65
C VAL A 136 2.25 -10.55 -14.73
N ALA A 137 2.40 -11.25 -15.85
CA ALA A 137 3.03 -10.69 -17.04
C ALA A 137 2.07 -9.68 -17.69
N PHE A 138 2.27 -8.40 -17.39
CA PHE A 138 1.39 -7.34 -17.89
C PHE A 138 1.71 -6.98 -19.34
N ASP A 139 0.72 -7.14 -20.23
CA ASP A 139 0.89 -6.80 -21.64
C ASP A 139 0.84 -5.27 -21.84
N GLY A 140 1.82 -4.74 -22.58
CA GLY A 140 1.88 -3.33 -22.92
C GLY A 140 0.66 -2.81 -23.68
N VAL A 141 -0.06 -3.68 -24.40
CA VAL A 141 -1.30 -3.29 -25.11
C VAL A 141 -2.42 -2.87 -24.15
N TRP A 142 -2.39 -3.34 -22.90
CA TRP A 142 -3.38 -2.96 -21.89
C TRP A 142 -3.15 -1.55 -21.33
N ARG A 143 -1.95 -0.96 -21.53
CA ARG A 143 -1.64 0.43 -21.13
C ARG A 143 -2.20 1.45 -22.11
N THR A 144 -3.51 1.41 -22.33
CA THR A 144 -4.21 2.40 -23.15
C THR A 144 -4.17 3.77 -22.49
N SER A 145 -4.37 4.84 -23.27
CA SER A 145 -4.47 6.21 -22.73
C SER A 145 -5.57 6.33 -21.68
N THR A 146 -6.69 5.62 -21.85
CA THR A 146 -7.79 5.57 -20.88
C THR A 146 -7.36 4.90 -19.58
N ALA A 147 -6.75 3.72 -19.64
CA ALA A 147 -6.28 3.00 -18.44
C ALA A 147 -5.25 3.84 -17.67
N VAL A 148 -4.29 4.44 -18.38
CA VAL A 148 -3.28 5.31 -17.76
C VAL A 148 -3.90 6.57 -17.15
N ALA A 149 -4.88 7.19 -17.81
CA ALA A 149 -5.57 8.37 -17.27
C ALA A 149 -6.34 8.05 -15.99
N LEU A 150 -7.06 6.91 -15.95
CA LEU A 150 -7.73 6.44 -14.73
C LEU A 150 -6.73 6.20 -13.61
N ALA A 151 -5.67 5.44 -13.88
CA ALA A 151 -4.62 5.13 -12.90
C ALA A 151 -3.95 6.38 -12.32
N ARG A 152 -3.60 7.37 -13.16
CA ARG A 152 -3.05 8.65 -12.72
C ARG A 152 -4.03 9.44 -11.87
N GLY A 153 -5.30 9.53 -12.29
CA GLY A 153 -6.34 10.20 -11.54
C GLY A 153 -6.52 9.62 -10.13
N MET A 154 -6.44 8.29 -9.99
CA MET A 154 -6.48 7.63 -8.68
C MET A 154 -5.26 7.97 -7.82
N TYR A 155 -4.06 8.07 -8.40
CA TYR A 155 -2.85 8.48 -7.65
C TYR A 155 -2.87 9.93 -7.20
N GLU A 156 -3.39 10.82 -8.05
CA GLU A 156 -3.46 12.27 -7.78
C GLU A 156 -4.54 12.60 -6.74
N SER A 157 -5.71 11.99 -6.85
CA SER A 157 -6.84 12.23 -5.95
C SER A 157 -6.84 11.35 -4.70
N ARG A 158 -6.12 10.22 -4.73
CA ARG A 158 -6.24 9.10 -3.79
C ARG A 158 -7.64 8.49 -3.71
N ASP A 159 -8.49 8.75 -4.69
CA ASP A 159 -9.79 8.11 -4.84
C ASP A 159 -9.67 6.93 -5.80
N PHE A 160 -9.80 5.72 -5.25
CA PHE A 160 -9.74 4.47 -6.01
C PHE A 160 -11.14 3.91 -6.34
N GLY A 161 -12.20 4.70 -6.12
CA GLY A 161 -13.57 4.36 -6.56
C GLY A 161 -13.70 3.98 -8.05
N PRO A 162 -12.87 4.53 -8.98
CA PRO A 162 -12.88 4.12 -10.38
C PRO A 162 -12.27 2.75 -10.70
N MET A 163 -11.83 1.94 -9.73
CA MET A 163 -11.20 0.63 -9.99
C MET A 163 -12.05 -0.33 -10.84
N PRO A 164 -13.38 -0.46 -10.66
CA PRO A 164 -14.21 -1.25 -11.57
C PRO A 164 -14.19 -0.73 -13.01
N ILE A 165 -14.09 0.59 -13.21
CA ILE A 165 -14.00 1.23 -14.53
C ILE A 165 -12.63 0.94 -15.16
N LEU A 166 -11.57 0.90 -14.35
CA LEU A 166 -10.25 0.45 -14.81
C LEU A 166 -10.30 -1.01 -15.29
N ALA A 167 -11.03 -1.90 -14.58
CA ALA A 167 -11.22 -3.28 -15.02
C ALA A 167 -11.82 -3.36 -16.42
N ASP A 168 -12.86 -2.57 -16.68
CA ASP A 168 -13.54 -2.54 -17.98
C ASP A 168 -12.63 -1.96 -19.06
N ALA A 169 -11.88 -0.89 -18.76
CA ALA A 169 -10.91 -0.33 -19.70
C ALA A 169 -9.76 -1.29 -20.04
N LEU A 170 -9.31 -2.10 -19.08
CA LEU A 170 -8.31 -3.15 -19.32
C LEU A 170 -8.90 -4.30 -20.15
N GLN A 171 -10.12 -4.71 -19.86
CA GLN A 171 -10.82 -5.75 -20.61
C GLN A 171 -11.06 -5.33 -22.07
N ASP A 172 -11.47 -4.08 -22.30
CA ASP A 172 -11.64 -3.51 -23.65
C ASP A 172 -10.33 -3.47 -24.44
N ALA A 173 -9.19 -3.37 -23.74
CA ALA A 173 -7.86 -3.45 -24.32
C ALA A 173 -7.38 -4.90 -24.59
N GLY A 174 -8.22 -5.90 -24.31
CA GLY A 174 -7.93 -7.32 -24.50
C GLY A 174 -7.30 -8.01 -23.29
N CYS A 175 -7.40 -7.44 -22.08
CA CYS A 175 -7.00 -8.14 -20.87
C CYS A 175 -8.03 -9.22 -20.52
N GLU A 176 -7.60 -10.47 -20.47
CA GLU A 176 -8.39 -11.62 -20.03
C GLU A 176 -7.87 -12.22 -18.71
N ASN A 177 -6.89 -11.57 -18.07
CA ASN A 177 -6.31 -12.06 -16.83
C ASN A 177 -7.30 -11.93 -15.65
N GLU A 178 -7.78 -13.07 -15.15
CA GLU A 178 -8.78 -13.12 -14.06
C GLU A 178 -8.28 -12.50 -12.75
N GLU A 179 -6.97 -12.56 -12.45
CA GLU A 179 -6.41 -11.98 -11.23
C GLU A 179 -6.40 -10.45 -11.30
N VAL A 180 -6.03 -9.88 -12.45
CA VAL A 180 -6.07 -8.42 -12.70
C VAL A 180 -7.50 -7.89 -12.66
N LEU A 181 -8.40 -8.51 -13.42
CA LEU A 181 -9.78 -8.06 -13.52
C LEU A 181 -10.54 -8.32 -12.20
N GLY A 182 -10.29 -9.46 -11.56
CA GLY A 182 -10.87 -9.83 -10.28
C GLY A 182 -10.43 -8.89 -9.16
N HIS A 183 -9.16 -8.49 -9.13
CA HIS A 183 -8.67 -7.51 -8.17
C HIS A 183 -9.35 -6.15 -8.36
N CYS A 184 -9.42 -5.63 -9.59
CA CYS A 184 -10.06 -4.33 -9.88
C CYS A 184 -11.56 -4.30 -9.57
N ARG A 185 -12.25 -5.44 -9.71
CA ARG A 185 -13.68 -5.58 -9.40
C ARG A 185 -13.93 -5.96 -7.95
N GLY A 186 -12.89 -6.31 -7.21
CA GLY A 186 -12.97 -6.62 -5.79
C GLY A 186 -13.38 -5.39 -4.98
N GLY A 187 -14.05 -5.62 -3.85
CA GLY A 187 -14.41 -4.54 -2.92
C GLY A 187 -13.27 -4.19 -1.93
N GLY A 188 -12.08 -4.77 -2.12
CA GLY A 188 -10.95 -4.57 -1.22
C GLY A 188 -10.50 -3.11 -1.18
N PRO A 189 -9.77 -2.68 -0.14
CA PRO A 189 -9.17 -1.36 -0.17
C PRO A 189 -8.18 -1.31 -1.33
N HIS A 190 -8.19 -0.20 -2.05
CA HIS A 190 -7.18 0.13 -3.04
C HIS A 190 -6.49 1.40 -2.58
N VAL A 191 -5.16 1.36 -2.55
CA VAL A 191 -4.33 2.48 -2.10
C VAL A 191 -3.22 2.77 -3.11
N ARG A 192 -2.50 3.87 -2.89
CA ARG A 192 -1.29 4.16 -3.66
C ARG A 192 -0.29 3.03 -3.41
N GLY A 193 0.19 2.41 -4.48
CA GLY A 193 0.94 1.16 -4.44
C GLY A 193 0.14 -0.07 -4.86
N CYS A 194 -1.17 0.06 -5.12
CA CYS A 194 -2.01 -1.02 -5.65
C CYS A 194 -1.33 -1.67 -6.86
N TRP A 195 -1.11 -2.99 -6.81
CA TRP A 195 -0.26 -3.70 -7.77
C TRP A 195 -0.79 -3.58 -9.22
N VAL A 196 -2.12 -3.60 -9.43
CA VAL A 196 -2.68 -3.40 -10.78
C VAL A 196 -2.47 -1.97 -11.28
N VAL A 197 -2.65 -0.97 -10.41
CA VAL A 197 -2.48 0.43 -10.78
C VAL A 197 -1.02 0.72 -11.08
N ASP A 198 -0.09 0.18 -10.28
CA ASP A 198 1.34 0.28 -10.54
C ASP A 198 1.75 -0.42 -11.84
N LEU A 199 1.15 -1.56 -12.16
CA LEU A 199 1.35 -2.23 -13.45
C LEU A 199 0.93 -1.34 -14.63
N VAL A 200 -0.23 -0.67 -14.53
CA VAL A 200 -0.71 0.27 -15.54
C VAL A 200 0.23 1.48 -15.67
N LEU A 201 0.77 1.97 -14.56
CA LEU A 201 1.68 3.12 -14.52
C LEU A 201 3.15 2.78 -14.83
N GLY A 202 3.52 1.50 -14.85
CA GLY A 202 4.90 1.05 -15.02
C GLY A 202 5.78 1.37 -13.80
N LYS A 203 5.26 1.11 -12.59
CA LYS A 203 5.87 1.46 -11.29
C LYS A 203 6.28 0.26 -10.42
N GLU A 204 6.31 -0.94 -11.00
CA GLU A 204 6.86 -2.14 -10.33
C GLU A 204 8.36 -2.06 -10.08
#